data_AF-A0A6N8BM69-F1
#
_entry.id   AF-A0A6N8BM69-F1
#
_cell.length_a   1.000
_cell.length_b   1.000
_cell.length_c   1.000
_cell.angle_alpha   90.00
_cell.angle_beta   90.00
_cell.angle_gamma   90.00
#
_symmetry.space_group_name_H-M   'P 1'
#
loop_
_entity.id
_entity.type
_entity.pdbx_description
1 polymer ?
#
loop_
_entity_poly.entity_id
_entity_poly.type
_entity_poly.pdbx_seq_one_letter_code
_entity_poly.pdbx_strand_id
1 'polypeptide(L)'
;MNYIEMVNDAIQYIESNLDRKLSLEELAFRYYISPMHFYRIFRAATNQTVKSYILARKLSAAAIALKTSNHNVTEIAFRHGFNSLEQFIRDFKKVFLVTPSRYRRGNIPISIVEQMDIVERDLKNENRDIIINYSCRELKQIKLLGKEIHFNPWDSCELEEMIRNMIIDFHHKYVVQGAVSVK
;
A
#
# COMPACT_ATOMS: atom_id res chain seq x y z
N MET A 1 -13.73 -8.12 18.09
CA MET A 1 -13.59 -7.32 16.85
C MET A 1 -12.12 -7.09 16.65
N ASN A 2 -11.51 -7.70 15.64
CA ASN A 2 -10.12 -7.42 15.29
C ASN A 2 -10.08 -6.02 14.68
N TYR A 3 -9.33 -5.10 15.31
CA TYR A 3 -9.23 -3.72 14.83
C TYR A 3 -8.54 -3.64 13.47
N ILE A 4 -7.60 -4.54 13.17
CA ILE A 4 -6.90 -4.57 11.88
C ILE A 4 -7.87 -4.98 10.77
N GLU A 5 -8.64 -6.05 10.97
CA GLU A 5 -9.68 -6.48 10.02
C GLU A 5 -10.70 -5.36 9.76
N MET A 6 -11.16 -4.68 10.82
CA MET A 6 -12.10 -3.55 10.69
C MET A 6 -11.51 -2.41 9.86
N VAL A 7 -10.24 -2.05 10.07
CA VAL A 7 -9.61 -0.98 9.30
C VAL A 7 -9.36 -1.40 7.85
N ASN A 8 -8.99 -2.66 7.59
CA ASN A 8 -8.86 -3.18 6.22
C ASN A 8 -10.19 -3.16 5.46
N ASP A 9 -11.27 -3.64 6.08
CA ASP A 9 -12.61 -3.56 5.50
C ASP A 9 -13.02 -2.10 5.24
N ALA A 10 -12.69 -1.19 6.17
CA ALA A 10 -12.96 0.23 5.99
C ALA A 10 -12.18 0.84 4.82
N ILE A 11 -10.91 0.45 4.64
CA ILE A 11 -10.10 0.85 3.49
C ILE A 11 -10.74 0.35 2.21
N GLN A 12 -11.09 -0.93 2.12
CA GLN A 12 -11.72 -1.51 0.94
C GLN A 12 -13.03 -0.79 0.58
N TYR A 13 -13.82 -0.43 1.58
CA TYR A 13 -15.02 0.36 1.37
C TYR A 13 -14.73 1.76 0.85
N ILE A 14 -13.73 2.45 1.40
CA ILE A 14 -13.29 3.76 0.93
C ILE A 14 -12.88 3.68 -0.55
N GLU A 15 -12.07 2.68 -0.92
CA GLU A 15 -11.60 2.49 -2.30
C GLU A 15 -12.76 2.26 -3.28
N SER A 16 -13.78 1.52 -2.85
CA SER A 16 -14.97 1.25 -3.66
C SER A 16 -15.92 2.45 -3.79
N ASN A 17 -15.69 3.54 -3.05
CA ASN A 17 -16.58 4.70 -2.95
C ASN A 17 -15.83 6.05 -3.10
N LEU A 18 -14.69 6.07 -3.82
CA LEU A 18 -13.89 7.29 -4.01
C LEU A 18 -14.58 8.34 -4.89
N ASP A 19 -15.58 7.97 -5.67
CA ASP A 19 -16.36 8.82 -6.56
C ASP A 19 -17.36 9.72 -5.82
N ARG A 20 -17.71 9.40 -4.58
CA ARG A 20 -18.65 10.18 -3.75
C ARG A 20 -18.02 10.73 -2.49
N LYS A 21 -18.77 11.57 -1.77
CA LYS A 21 -18.36 12.11 -0.48
C LYS A 21 -18.55 11.04 0.60
N LEU A 22 -17.46 10.70 1.29
CA LEU A 22 -17.44 9.82 2.46
C LEU A 22 -17.19 10.66 3.71
N SER A 23 -17.85 10.31 4.81
CA SER A 23 -17.65 10.96 6.10
C SER A 23 -17.15 9.98 7.16
N LEU A 24 -16.54 10.51 8.22
CA LEU A 24 -16.09 9.72 9.36
C LEU A 24 -17.28 9.05 10.05
N GLU A 25 -18.40 9.75 10.12
CA GLU A 25 -19.65 9.29 10.74
C GLU A 25 -20.24 8.11 9.97
N GLU A 26 -20.21 8.16 8.64
CA GLU A 26 -20.67 7.06 7.79
C GLU A 26 -19.85 5.78 8.03
N LEU A 27 -18.52 5.92 8.09
CA LEU A 27 -17.61 4.81 8.36
C LEU A 27 -17.81 4.25 9.77
N ALA A 28 -17.95 5.12 10.78
CA ALA A 28 -18.14 4.69 12.15
C ALA A 28 -19.51 3.99 12.36
N PHE A 29 -20.56 4.49 11.71
CA PHE A 29 -21.90 3.92 11.77
C PHE A 29 -21.94 2.47 11.29
N ARG A 30 -21.20 2.16 10.22
CA ARG A 30 -21.06 0.79 9.69
C ARG A 30 -20.57 -0.22 10.73
N TYR A 31 -19.72 0.21 11.64
CA TYR A 31 -19.08 -0.65 12.65
C TYR A 31 -19.74 -0.52 14.02
N TYR A 32 -20.87 0.21 14.12
CA TYR A 32 -21.59 0.44 15.37
C TYR A 32 -20.74 1.05 16.49
N ILE A 33 -19.77 1.91 16.13
CA ILE A 33 -18.92 2.61 17.09
C ILE A 33 -19.00 4.12 16.91
N SER A 34 -18.55 4.86 17.94
CA SER A 34 -18.53 6.31 17.85
C SER A 34 -17.49 6.80 16.81
N PRO A 35 -17.74 7.95 16.13
CA PRO A 35 -16.79 8.53 15.18
C PRO A 35 -15.41 8.76 15.77
N MET A 36 -15.34 9.18 17.04
CA MET A 36 -14.07 9.39 17.74
C MET A 36 -13.33 8.09 18.02
N HIS A 37 -14.04 6.99 18.33
CA HIS A 37 -13.40 5.70 18.53
C HIS A 37 -12.84 5.16 17.21
N PHE A 38 -13.63 5.21 16.13
CA PHE A 38 -13.17 4.82 14.79
C PHE A 38 -11.97 5.65 14.34
N TYR A 39 -12.01 6.98 14.52
CA TYR A 39 -10.88 7.86 14.22
C TYR A 39 -9.59 7.44 14.93
N ARG A 40 -9.67 7.12 16.23
CA ARG A 40 -8.51 6.68 17.00
C ARG A 40 -7.95 5.36 16.49
N ILE A 41 -8.81 4.39 16.21
CA ILE A 41 -8.40 3.06 15.70
C ILE A 41 -7.76 3.21 14.32
N PHE A 42 -8.43 3.90 13.40
CA PHE A 42 -7.92 4.14 12.06
C PHE A 42 -6.57 4.85 12.11
N ARG A 43 -6.44 5.92 12.90
CA ARG A 43 -5.17 6.65 13.02
C ARG A 43 -4.06 5.81 13.67
N ALA A 44 -4.39 4.98 14.66
CA ALA A 44 -3.42 4.09 15.29
C ALA A 44 -2.91 3.03 14.30
N ALA A 45 -3.79 2.50 13.45
CA ALA A 45 -3.43 1.47 12.47
C ALA A 45 -2.72 2.05 11.23
N THR A 46 -3.08 3.26 10.79
CA THR A 46 -2.63 3.84 9.51
C THR A 46 -1.63 4.98 9.64
N ASN A 47 -1.45 5.51 10.85
CA ASN A 47 -0.76 6.77 11.13
C ASN A 47 -1.32 8.00 10.37
N GLN A 48 -2.55 7.90 9.84
CA GLN A 48 -3.20 8.95 9.07
C GLN A 48 -4.63 9.20 9.56
N THR A 49 -5.17 10.37 9.24
CA THR A 49 -6.60 10.61 9.47
C THR A 49 -7.40 10.00 8.32
N VAL A 50 -8.62 9.56 8.61
CA VAL A 50 -9.57 9.08 7.59
C VAL A 50 -9.74 10.10 6.46
N LYS A 51 -9.90 11.38 6.81
CA LYS A 51 -10.06 12.47 5.83
C LYS A 51 -8.82 12.65 4.94
N SER A 52 -7.62 12.59 5.51
CA SER A 52 -6.38 12.73 4.73
C SER A 52 -6.19 11.52 3.80
N TYR A 53 -6.49 10.31 4.28
CA TYR A 53 -6.42 9.10 3.47
C TYR A 53 -7.37 9.17 2.26
N ILE A 54 -8.65 9.45 2.49
CA ILE A 54 -9.66 9.59 1.42
C ILE A 54 -9.23 10.65 0.40
N LEU A 55 -8.77 11.82 0.87
CA LEU A 55 -8.33 12.90 -0.02
C LEU A 55 -7.14 12.48 -0.88
N ALA A 56 -6.13 11.85 -0.28
CA ALA A 56 -4.94 11.39 -1.00
C ALA A 56 -5.29 10.33 -2.07
N ARG A 57 -6.19 9.40 -1.74
CA ARG A 57 -6.67 8.38 -2.68
C ARG A 57 -7.50 8.97 -3.83
N LYS A 58 -8.43 9.89 -3.55
CA LYS A 58 -9.18 10.63 -4.58
C LYS A 58 -8.27 11.38 -5.55
N LEU A 59 -7.29 12.11 -5.01
CA LEU A 59 -6.34 12.88 -5.81
C LEU A 59 -5.43 11.97 -6.65
N SER A 60 -5.01 10.83 -6.08
CA SER A 60 -4.22 9.81 -6.75
C SER A 60 -4.97 9.20 -7.94
N ALA A 61 -6.23 8.80 -7.73
CA ALA A 61 -7.10 8.31 -8.82
C ALA A 61 -7.35 9.38 -9.90
N ALA A 62 -7.60 10.63 -9.48
CA ALA A 62 -7.78 11.75 -10.41
C ALA A 62 -6.50 12.03 -11.21
N ALA A 63 -5.32 11.89 -10.60
CA ALA A 63 -4.05 12.05 -11.29
C ALA A 63 -3.84 10.97 -12.37
N ILE A 64 -4.21 9.72 -12.09
CA ILE A 64 -4.21 8.66 -13.10
C ILE A 64 -5.16 9.03 -14.25
N ALA A 65 -6.40 9.45 -13.94
CA ALA A 65 -7.39 9.85 -14.94
C ALA A 65 -6.94 11.05 -15.80
N LEU A 66 -6.16 11.99 -15.25
CA LEU A 66 -5.58 13.11 -16.01
C LEU A 66 -4.60 12.65 -17.09
N LYS A 67 -3.99 11.46 -16.94
CA LYS A 67 -3.03 10.89 -17.89
C LYS A 67 -3.65 9.87 -18.84
N THR A 68 -4.63 9.10 -18.37
CA THR A 68 -5.20 7.99 -19.12
C THR A 68 -6.48 8.35 -19.87
N SER A 69 -7.14 9.46 -19.54
CA SER A 69 -8.43 9.84 -20.14
C SER A 69 -8.38 11.15 -20.91
N ASN A 70 -9.36 11.35 -21.79
CA ASN A 70 -9.55 12.58 -22.55
C ASN A 70 -10.46 13.60 -21.85
N HIS A 71 -11.08 13.24 -20.72
CA HIS A 71 -11.95 14.12 -19.94
C HIS A 71 -11.25 15.43 -19.57
N ASN A 72 -12.00 16.53 -19.56
CA ASN A 72 -11.45 17.81 -19.12
C ASN A 72 -11.21 17.80 -17.59
N VAL A 73 -10.42 18.75 -17.09
CA VAL A 73 -10.03 18.80 -15.66
C VAL A 73 -11.26 18.94 -14.76
N THR A 74 -12.26 19.69 -15.20
CA THR A 74 -13.53 19.91 -14.48
C THR A 74 -14.32 18.62 -14.33
N GLU A 75 -14.49 17.85 -15.41
CA GLU A 75 -15.15 16.54 -15.40
C GLU A 75 -14.44 15.56 -14.48
N ILE A 76 -13.11 15.51 -14.53
CA ILE A 76 -12.32 14.63 -13.67
C ILE A 76 -12.54 14.99 -12.19
N ALA A 77 -12.53 16.27 -11.85
CA ALA A 77 -12.78 16.73 -10.48
C ALA A 77 -14.15 16.25 -9.98
N PHE A 78 -15.22 16.48 -10.74
CA PHE A 78 -16.57 16.07 -10.33
C PHE A 78 -16.75 14.55 -10.25
N ARG A 79 -16.17 13.79 -11.19
CA ARG A 79 -16.20 12.32 -11.18
C ARG A 79 -15.51 11.70 -9.96
N HIS A 80 -14.59 12.42 -9.32
CA HIS A 80 -13.90 11.97 -8.11
C HIS A 80 -14.50 12.61 -6.83
N GLY A 81 -15.73 13.13 -6.92
CA GLY A 81 -16.51 13.61 -5.78
C GLY A 81 -16.04 14.94 -5.19
N PHE A 82 -15.38 15.80 -5.98
CA PHE A 82 -15.10 17.18 -5.59
C PHE A 82 -16.30 18.07 -5.92
N ASN A 83 -16.68 18.93 -4.98
CA ASN A 83 -17.83 19.85 -5.15
C ASN A 83 -17.53 21.06 -6.03
N SER A 84 -16.25 21.39 -6.21
CA SER A 84 -15.83 22.53 -7.04
C SER A 84 -14.44 22.30 -7.63
N LEU A 85 -14.19 22.91 -8.78
CA LEU A 85 -12.89 22.85 -9.45
C LEU A 85 -11.80 23.56 -8.63
N GLU A 86 -12.14 24.65 -7.95
CA GLU A 86 -11.21 25.42 -7.12
C GLU A 86 -10.72 24.59 -5.93
N GLN A 87 -11.62 23.83 -5.29
CA GLN A 87 -11.25 22.91 -4.22
C GLN A 87 -10.29 21.84 -4.74
N PHE A 88 -10.62 21.23 -5.88
CA PHE A 88 -9.77 20.22 -6.51
C PHE A 88 -8.37 20.76 -6.85
N ILE A 89 -8.28 21.90 -7.53
CA ILE A 89 -6.98 22.51 -7.91
C ILE A 89 -6.15 22.83 -6.67
N ARG A 90 -6.78 23.40 -5.63
CA ARG A 90 -6.10 23.74 -4.37
C ARG A 90 -5.53 22.49 -3.68
N ASP A 91 -6.35 21.45 -3.54
CA ASP A 91 -5.91 20.21 -2.86
C ASP A 91 -4.87 19.46 -3.70
N PHE A 92 -5.06 19.37 -5.02
CA PHE A 92 -4.12 18.74 -5.93
C PHE A 92 -2.75 19.43 -5.89
N LYS A 93 -2.73 20.77 -5.93
CA LYS A 93 -1.49 21.55 -5.80
C LYS A 93 -0.86 21.40 -4.42
N LYS A 94 -1.67 21.29 -3.35
CA LYS A 94 -1.15 21.09 -2.00
C LYS A 94 -0.47 19.73 -1.84
N VAL A 95 -1.01 18.68 -2.44
CA VAL A 95 -0.50 17.30 -2.30
C VAL A 95 0.63 17.01 -3.28
N PHE A 96 0.50 17.41 -4.55
CA PHE A 96 1.46 17.07 -5.61
C PHE A 96 2.37 18.23 -6.02
N LEU A 97 2.24 19.40 -5.40
CA LEU A 97 3.04 20.61 -5.67
C LEU A 97 2.96 21.13 -7.12
N VAL A 98 1.97 20.66 -7.89
CA VAL A 98 1.74 21.01 -9.30
C VAL A 98 0.24 21.18 -9.55
N THR A 99 -0.15 21.99 -10.54
CA THR A 99 -1.56 22.12 -10.92
C THR A 99 -2.01 20.96 -11.82
N PRO A 100 -3.29 20.54 -11.78
CA PRO A 100 -3.81 19.47 -12.65
C PRO A 100 -3.52 19.67 -14.14
N SER A 101 -3.72 20.89 -14.65
CA SER A 101 -3.51 21.22 -16.07
C SER A 101 -2.03 21.18 -16.48
N ARG A 102 -1.11 21.55 -15.57
CA ARG A 102 0.33 21.44 -15.81
C ARG A 102 0.77 19.98 -15.77
N TYR A 103 0.26 19.22 -14.79
CA TYR A 103 0.51 17.80 -14.68
C TYR A 103 0.03 17.01 -15.92
N ARG A 104 -1.16 17.34 -16.46
CA ARG A 104 -1.67 16.70 -17.69
C ARG A 104 -0.72 16.89 -18.87
N ARG A 105 -0.31 18.13 -19.13
CA ARG A 105 0.53 18.50 -20.30
C ARG A 105 1.99 18.05 -20.19
N GLY A 106 2.55 18.00 -18.99
CA GLY A 106 3.98 17.69 -18.79
C GLY A 106 4.22 16.24 -18.35
N ASN A 107 5.40 15.71 -18.58
CA ASN A 107 5.84 14.44 -17.99
C ASN A 107 6.44 14.68 -16.60
N ILE A 108 5.60 15.10 -15.65
CA ILE A 108 6.03 15.43 -14.28
C ILE A 108 5.80 14.18 -13.42
N PRO A 109 6.83 13.58 -12.81
CA PRO A 109 6.63 12.48 -11.88
C PRO A 109 5.94 13.00 -10.62
N ILE A 110 4.94 12.26 -10.13
CA ILE A 110 4.29 12.51 -8.85
C ILE A 110 4.28 11.22 -8.03
N SER A 111 4.35 11.35 -6.71
CA SER A 111 4.17 10.23 -5.79
C SER A 111 2.68 9.98 -5.60
N ILE A 112 2.15 8.97 -6.29
CA ILE A 112 0.77 8.52 -6.12
C ILE A 112 0.70 7.74 -4.80
N VAL A 113 -0.34 7.99 -4.00
CA VAL A 113 -0.60 7.18 -2.81
C VAL A 113 -1.35 5.95 -3.27
N GLU A 114 -0.84 4.75 -3.02
CA GLU A 114 -1.50 3.50 -3.36
C GLU A 114 -2.57 3.12 -2.32
N GLN A 115 -3.42 2.14 -2.65
CA GLN A 115 -4.31 1.55 -1.65
C GLN A 115 -3.45 0.93 -0.55
N MET A 116 -3.80 1.22 0.70
CA MET A 116 -3.08 0.66 1.84
C MET A 116 -3.60 -0.73 2.17
N ASP A 117 -2.68 -1.64 2.45
CA ASP A 117 -2.97 -2.97 2.99
C ASP A 117 -2.35 -3.07 4.39
N ILE A 118 -3.18 -3.24 5.42
CA ILE A 118 -2.70 -3.34 6.80
C ILE A 118 -2.53 -4.81 7.12
N VAL A 119 -1.29 -5.27 7.01
CA VAL A 119 -0.93 -6.62 7.46
C VAL A 119 -0.89 -6.61 8.98
N GLU A 120 -1.69 -7.48 9.61
CA GLU A 120 -1.52 -7.80 11.02
C GLU A 120 -0.12 -8.37 11.19
N ARG A 121 0.77 -7.58 11.79
CA ARG A 121 2.08 -8.09 12.15
C ARG A 121 1.96 -8.69 13.54
N ASP A 122 2.45 -9.91 13.67
CA ASP A 122 2.57 -10.64 14.93
C ASP A 122 3.64 -10.04 15.87
N LEU A 123 3.73 -8.71 15.94
CA LEU A 123 4.68 -7.98 16.75
C LEU A 123 4.06 -7.74 18.13
N LYS A 124 4.44 -8.57 19.09
CA LYS A 124 4.11 -8.36 20.51
C LYS A 124 5.20 -7.51 21.13
N ASN A 125 4.79 -6.47 21.87
CA ASN A 125 5.72 -5.73 22.70
C ASN A 125 5.74 -6.40 24.08
N GLU A 126 6.77 -7.20 24.35
CA GLU A 126 7.02 -7.73 25.69
C GLU A 126 8.31 -7.09 26.22
N ASN A 127 8.23 -6.42 27.37
CA ASN A 127 9.39 -5.78 28.01
C ASN A 127 10.18 -4.76 27.15
N ARG A 128 9.51 -4.08 26.21
CA ARG A 128 10.11 -3.15 25.20
C ARG A 128 10.79 -3.83 24.02
N ASP A 129 10.77 -5.16 23.97
CA ASP A 129 11.24 -5.92 22.82
C ASP A 129 10.08 -6.22 21.87
N ILE A 130 10.37 -6.13 20.57
CA ILE A 130 9.44 -6.48 19.51
C ILE A 130 9.61 -7.98 19.22
N ILE A 131 8.66 -8.79 19.67
CA ILE A 131 8.66 -10.25 19.50
C ILE A 131 7.74 -10.62 18.34
N ILE A 132 8.22 -11.41 17.39
CA ILE A 132 7.42 -12.01 16.31
C ILE A 132 6.93 -13.38 16.78
N ASN A 133 5.66 -13.75 16.54
CA ASN A 133 5.25 -15.15 16.73
C ASN A 133 6.08 -16.07 15.82
N TYR A 134 6.93 -16.90 16.41
CA TYR A 134 7.71 -17.90 15.69
C TYR A 134 7.22 -19.30 16.06
N SER A 135 7.31 -20.23 15.11
CA SER A 135 7.15 -21.66 15.39
C SER A 135 8.39 -22.40 14.91
N CYS A 136 9.06 -23.12 15.80
CA CYS A 136 10.10 -24.07 15.40
C CYS A 136 9.42 -25.34 14.89
N ARG A 137 9.79 -25.81 13.70
CA ARG A 137 9.29 -27.06 13.13
C ARG A 137 10.47 -27.86 12.60
N GLU A 138 10.44 -29.16 12.86
CA GLU A 138 11.36 -30.08 12.22
C GLU A 138 10.95 -30.28 10.76
N LEU A 139 11.79 -29.83 9.83
CA LEU A 139 11.55 -29.99 8.41
C LEU A 139 12.15 -31.32 7.94
N LYS A 140 11.34 -32.14 7.26
CA LYS A 140 11.84 -33.30 6.53
C LYS A 140 12.75 -32.82 5.40
N GLN A 141 13.73 -33.63 5.00
CA GLN A 141 14.60 -33.32 3.87
C GLN A 141 13.77 -33.05 2.60
N ILE A 142 13.94 -31.85 2.01
CA ILE A 142 13.31 -31.45 0.75
C ILE A 142 14.38 -31.41 -0.33
N LYS A 143 14.09 -31.95 -1.52
CA LYS A 143 14.94 -31.80 -2.70
C LYS A 143 14.46 -30.59 -3.50
N LEU A 144 15.34 -29.61 -3.70
CA LEU A 144 15.06 -28.41 -4.47
C LEU A 144 15.90 -28.39 -5.75
N LEU A 145 15.35 -27.80 -6.81
CA LEU A 145 16.06 -27.50 -8.03
C LEU A 145 16.16 -25.98 -8.14
N GLY A 146 17.36 -25.45 -8.23
CA GLY A 146 17.60 -24.02 -8.24
C GLY A 146 19.04 -23.70 -8.62
N LYS A 147 19.30 -22.42 -8.87
CA LYS A 147 20.65 -21.88 -9.06
C LYS A 147 21.03 -21.14 -7.78
N GLU A 148 22.19 -21.46 -7.21
CA GLU A 148 22.75 -20.67 -6.12
C GLU A 148 23.24 -19.33 -6.68
N ILE A 149 22.86 -18.25 -6.01
CA ILE A 149 23.22 -16.89 -6.40
C ILE A 149 23.79 -16.19 -5.17
N HIS A 150 25.02 -15.70 -5.31
CA HIS A 150 25.64 -14.82 -4.32
C HIS A 150 25.38 -13.38 -4.73
N PHE A 151 24.83 -12.59 -3.81
CA PHE A 151 24.59 -11.16 -4.01
C PHE A 151 24.89 -10.41 -2.72
N ASN A 152 25.16 -9.11 -2.83
CA ASN A 152 25.33 -8.25 -1.67
C ASN A 152 23.95 -7.82 -1.12
N PRO A 153 23.56 -8.21 0.11
CA PRO A 153 22.24 -7.85 0.66
C PRO A 153 22.06 -6.35 0.91
N TRP A 154 23.14 -5.56 0.84
CA TRP A 154 23.11 -4.11 1.00
C TRP A 154 23.02 -3.36 -0.33
N ASP A 155 23.09 -4.06 -1.47
CA ASP A 155 22.96 -3.49 -2.81
C ASP A 155 21.70 -4.00 -3.51
N SER A 156 20.63 -3.22 -3.42
CA SER A 156 19.34 -3.57 -4.02
C SER A 156 19.38 -3.59 -5.56
N CYS A 157 20.34 -2.91 -6.20
CA CYS A 157 20.44 -2.89 -7.66
C CYS A 157 20.95 -4.22 -8.22
N GLU A 158 21.90 -4.87 -7.54
CA GLU A 158 22.40 -6.20 -7.94
C GLU A 158 21.28 -7.24 -7.99
N LEU A 159 20.40 -7.25 -6.99
CA LEU A 159 19.29 -8.21 -6.91
C LEU A 159 18.31 -8.06 -8.09
N GLU A 160 17.95 -6.82 -8.45
CA GLU A 160 16.99 -6.59 -9.54
C GLU A 160 17.57 -6.92 -10.93
N GLU A 161 18.86 -6.63 -11.17
CA GLU A 161 19.54 -7.03 -12.41
C GLU A 161 19.64 -8.55 -12.54
N MET A 162 19.92 -9.25 -11.44
CA MET A 162 20.00 -10.70 -11.41
C MET A 162 18.67 -11.37 -11.75
N ILE A 163 17.56 -10.86 -11.19
CA ILE A 163 16.21 -11.37 -11.47
C ILE A 163 15.84 -11.14 -12.94
N ARG A 164 16.17 -9.97 -13.50
CA ARG A 164 15.91 -9.65 -14.92
C ARG A 164 16.65 -10.56 -15.90
N ASN A 165 17.85 -11.01 -15.55
CA ASN A 165 18.72 -11.83 -16.42
C ASN A 165 18.50 -13.34 -16.27
N MET A 166 17.57 -13.77 -15.41
CA MET A 166 17.34 -15.19 -15.14
C MET A 166 16.39 -15.80 -16.20
N ILE A 167 16.96 -16.26 -17.32
CA ILE A 167 16.28 -17.22 -18.21
C ILE A 167 16.27 -18.57 -17.50
N ILE A 168 15.10 -19.04 -17.09
CA ILE A 168 14.94 -20.28 -16.32
C ILE A 168 14.75 -21.44 -17.30
N ASP A 169 15.85 -22.04 -17.78
CA ASP A 169 15.85 -23.35 -18.43
C ASP A 169 16.55 -24.36 -17.50
N PHE A 170 15.78 -25.31 -16.97
CA PHE A 170 16.25 -26.28 -15.97
C PHE A 170 16.75 -27.57 -16.63
N HIS A 171 18.07 -27.78 -16.66
CA HIS A 171 18.67 -29.08 -16.96
C HIS A 171 19.87 -29.39 -16.05
N HIS A 172 19.61 -30.04 -14.91
CA HIS A 172 20.36 -31.17 -14.30
C HIS A 172 20.27 -31.23 -12.77
N LYS A 173 20.18 -32.45 -12.25
CA LYS A 173 20.00 -32.82 -10.83
C LYS A 173 21.32 -32.81 -10.08
N TYR A 174 21.36 -32.22 -8.88
CA TYR A 174 22.38 -32.51 -7.87
C TYR A 174 21.75 -32.67 -6.48
N VAL A 175 22.41 -33.46 -5.62
CA VAL A 175 22.02 -33.78 -4.25
C VAL A 175 23.00 -33.11 -3.31
N VAL A 176 22.53 -32.31 -2.35
CA VAL A 176 23.39 -31.75 -1.29
C VAL A 176 22.93 -32.28 0.07
N GLN A 177 23.86 -32.86 0.83
CA GLN A 177 23.71 -33.19 2.25
C GLN A 177 24.34 -32.06 3.07
N GLY A 178 23.60 -31.48 4.01
CA GLY A 178 24.13 -30.50 4.96
C GLY A 178 24.10 -31.04 6.39
N ALA A 179 25.19 -30.84 7.13
CA ALA A 179 25.27 -30.99 8.58
C ALA A 179 25.32 -29.60 9.23
N VAL A 180 24.64 -29.43 10.36
CA VAL A 180 24.60 -28.19 11.14
C VAL A 180 25.84 -28.12 12.03
N SER A 181 26.61 -27.02 11.95
CA SER A 181 27.59 -26.66 12.97
C SER A 181 27.17 -25.32 13.57
N VAL A 182 26.79 -25.34 14.85
CA VAL A 182 26.59 -24.14 15.67
C VAL A 182 27.94 -23.81 16.32
N LYS A 183 28.36 -22.54 16.24
CA LYS A 183 29.40 -21.98 17.10
C LYS A 183 28.74 -21.06 18.13
#